data_AF-A0A087SF43-F1
#
_entry.id   AF-A0A087SF43-F1
#
_cell.length_a   1.000
_cell.length_b   1.000
_cell.length_c   1.000
_cell.angle_alpha   90.00
_cell.angle_beta   90.00
_cell.angle_gamma   90.00
#
_symmetry.space_group_name_H-M   'P 1'
#
loop_
_entity.id
_entity.type
_entity.pdbx_description
1 polymer ?
#
loop_
_entity_poly.entity_id
_entity_poly.type
_entity_poly.pdbx_seq_one_letter_code
_entity_poly.pdbx_strand_id
1 'polypeptide(L)'
;MHARPSSTDAGVAVAQGGEVGLDLEACGRLARNDPLSFARRRFSPLEAEAMQGCTSEAERRALFIRLWVLKEAYLKARGTGIAGSSGLRSFAFGIEDRAGSPAHISLRPDPARPDGDWTFWLLEPWHGVLSALCMSGGVSEHGPEGAGLRLWAMDAEGARRGCRPARMIACGRHTAQPSWEDGPTQARSRL
;
A
#
# COMPACT_ATOMS: atom_id res chain seq x y z
N MET A 1 7.51 -9.22 -27.55
CA MET A 1 8.83 -8.81 -27.02
C MET A 1 8.69 -8.68 -25.50
N HIS A 2 9.20 -9.65 -24.73
CA HIS A 2 9.24 -9.56 -23.27
C HIS A 2 10.43 -8.70 -22.89
N ALA A 3 10.19 -7.47 -22.43
CA ALA A 3 11.23 -6.68 -21.79
C ALA A 3 11.67 -7.45 -20.53
N ARG A 4 12.95 -7.87 -20.50
CA ARG A 4 13.55 -8.33 -19.24
C ARG A 4 13.61 -7.11 -18.31
N PRO A 5 13.20 -7.20 -17.04
CA PRO A 5 13.35 -6.09 -16.11
C PRO A 5 14.84 -5.72 -16.03
N SER A 6 15.20 -4.56 -16.57
CA SER A 6 16.52 -3.95 -16.36
C SER A 6 16.58 -3.40 -14.94
N SER A 7 17.77 -3.35 -14.35
CA SER A 7 18.05 -3.00 -12.95
C SER A 7 17.74 -1.56 -12.52
N THR A 8 16.85 -0.84 -13.21
CA THR A 8 16.58 0.59 -12.98
C THR A 8 15.15 0.95 -13.42
N ASP A 9 14.15 0.29 -12.84
CA ASP A 9 12.78 0.78 -12.96
C ASP A 9 12.61 1.98 -12.02
N ALA A 10 12.01 3.05 -12.52
CA ALA A 10 11.69 4.25 -11.75
C ALA A 10 10.21 4.61 -11.96
N GLY A 11 9.58 5.09 -10.91
CA GLY A 11 8.18 5.49 -10.90
C GLY A 11 8.05 6.90 -10.34
N VAL A 12 7.15 7.68 -10.92
CA VAL A 12 6.82 9.03 -10.46
C VAL A 12 5.31 9.10 -10.28
N ALA A 13 4.88 9.59 -9.12
CA ALA A 13 3.49 9.92 -8.86
C ALA A 13 3.38 11.42 -8.60
N VAL A 14 2.39 12.05 -9.23
CA VAL A 14 2.08 13.48 -9.10
C VAL A 14 0.58 13.59 -8.90
N ALA A 15 0.17 14.36 -7.90
CA ALA A 15 -1.23 14.62 -7.59
C ALA A 15 -1.51 16.12 -7.63
N GLN A 16 -2.66 16.51 -8.17
CA GLN A 16 -3.16 17.88 -8.10
C GLN A 16 -3.95 18.03 -6.80
N GLY A 17 -3.23 18.23 -5.69
CA GLY A 17 -3.79 18.27 -4.34
C GLY A 17 -3.80 16.91 -3.64
N GLY A 18 -3.63 16.93 -2.32
CA GLY A 18 -3.47 15.74 -1.49
C GLY A 18 -2.04 15.17 -1.51
N GLU A 19 -1.76 14.33 -0.52
CA GLU A 19 -0.53 13.59 -0.35
C GLU A 19 -0.54 12.35 -1.24
N VAL A 20 0.59 12.04 -1.89
CA VAL A 20 0.75 10.87 -2.76
C VAL A 20 2.07 10.17 -2.52
N GLY A 21 2.05 8.85 -2.53
CA GLY A 21 3.24 8.02 -2.39
C GLY A 21 3.20 6.82 -3.31
N LEU A 22 4.35 6.53 -3.93
CA LEU A 22 4.52 5.44 -4.88
C LEU A 22 5.73 4.60 -4.48
N ASP A 23 5.55 3.29 -4.50
CA ASP A 23 6.65 2.35 -4.41
C ASP A 23 6.53 1.27 -5.48
N LEU A 24 7.67 0.74 -5.93
CA LEU A 24 7.75 -0.29 -6.95
C LEU A 24 8.91 -1.25 -6.67
N GLU A 25 8.65 -2.53 -6.80
CA GLU A 25 9.65 -3.57 -6.54
C GLU A 25 9.57 -4.71 -7.55
N ALA A 26 10.74 -5.10 -8.05
CA ALA A 26 10.86 -6.30 -8.87
C ALA A 26 10.73 -7.53 -7.97
N CYS A 27 9.81 -8.44 -8.32
CA CYS A 27 9.47 -9.60 -7.48
C CYS A 27 10.68 -10.52 -7.20
N GLY A 28 11.71 -10.50 -8.05
CA GLY A 28 12.94 -11.26 -7.87
C GLY A 28 14.03 -10.62 -7.02
N ARG A 29 13.90 -9.34 -6.63
CA ARG A 29 14.95 -8.56 -5.93
C ARG A 29 14.89 -8.71 -4.41
N LEU A 30 13.74 -8.41 -3.82
CA LEU A 30 13.53 -8.52 -2.35
C LEU A 30 13.43 -9.96 -1.86
N ALA A 31 13.11 -10.91 -2.74
CA ALA A 31 12.91 -12.32 -2.39
C ALA A 31 14.20 -13.09 -2.05
N ARG A 32 15.38 -12.44 -2.03
CA ARG A 32 16.67 -13.10 -1.75
C ARG A 32 17.01 -13.21 -0.25
N ASN A 33 16.36 -12.42 0.60
CA ASN A 33 16.58 -12.41 2.06
C ASN A 33 15.41 -13.08 2.79
N ASP A 34 15.64 -13.62 4.00
CA ASP A 34 14.60 -14.22 4.87
C ASP A 34 13.49 -13.21 5.20
N PRO A 35 12.33 -13.24 4.51
CA PRO A 35 11.33 -12.19 4.61
C PRO A 35 10.59 -12.21 5.94
N LEU A 36 10.38 -13.40 6.50
CA LEU A 36 9.67 -13.57 7.76
C LEU A 36 10.48 -12.99 8.92
N SER A 37 11.78 -13.28 8.94
CA SER A 37 12.69 -12.77 9.95
C SER A 37 12.75 -11.25 9.92
N PHE A 38 12.75 -10.64 8.74
CA PHE A 38 12.64 -9.18 8.59
C PHE A 38 11.29 -8.67 9.12
N ALA A 39 10.18 -9.25 8.68
CA ALA A 39 8.84 -8.83 9.08
C ALA A 39 8.64 -8.90 10.61
N ARG A 40 9.12 -9.96 11.27
CA ARG A 40 9.08 -10.08 12.74
C ARG A 40 9.77 -8.92 13.45
N ARG A 41 10.88 -8.41 12.91
CA ARG A 41 11.65 -7.28 13.47
C ARG A 41 11.10 -5.91 13.08
N ARG A 42 10.50 -5.77 11.90
CA ARG A 42 10.24 -4.46 11.27
C ARG A 42 8.77 -4.20 10.92
N PHE A 43 7.94 -5.20 10.71
CA PHE A 43 6.50 -5.03 10.46
C PHE A 43 5.70 -5.14 11.75
N SER A 44 4.40 -4.85 11.68
CA SER A 44 3.51 -5.06 12.83
C SER A 44 3.44 -6.55 13.20
N PRO A 45 3.13 -6.89 14.46
CA PRO A 45 2.92 -8.28 14.86
C PRO A 45 1.84 -8.99 14.01
N LEU A 46 0.77 -8.27 13.66
CA LEU A 46 -0.34 -8.77 12.85
C LEU A 46 0.12 -9.23 11.45
N GLU A 47 0.96 -8.44 10.80
CA GLU A 47 1.50 -8.78 9.47
C GLU A 47 2.51 -9.93 9.55
N ALA A 48 3.35 -9.95 10.59
CA ALA A 48 4.28 -11.04 10.81
C ALA A 48 3.56 -12.37 11.08
N GLU A 49 2.43 -12.34 11.81
CA GLU A 49 1.56 -13.49 12.03
C GLU A 49 0.87 -13.94 10.74
N ALA A 50 0.31 -13.01 9.95
CA ALA A 50 -0.27 -13.30 8.65
C ALA A 50 0.75 -13.98 7.71
N MET A 51 1.99 -13.47 7.66
CA MET A 51 3.08 -14.09 6.93
C MET A 51 3.48 -15.46 7.49
N GLN A 52 3.39 -15.66 8.80
CA GLN A 52 3.68 -16.95 9.43
C GLN A 52 2.66 -18.01 9.00
N GLY A 53 1.40 -17.63 8.84
CA GLY A 53 0.29 -18.49 8.42
C GLY A 53 0.29 -18.90 6.93
N CYS A 54 1.13 -18.29 6.08
CA CYS A 54 1.25 -18.71 4.68
C CYS A 54 1.72 -20.16 4.55
N THR A 55 1.09 -20.90 3.63
CA THR A 55 1.29 -22.36 3.47
C THR A 55 2.57 -22.70 2.71
N SER A 56 3.03 -21.81 1.82
CA SER A 56 4.26 -21.98 1.06
C SER A 56 5.23 -20.80 1.22
N GLU A 57 6.50 -21.04 0.92
CA GLU A 57 7.52 -19.98 0.87
C GLU A 57 7.23 -18.96 -0.23
N ALA A 58 6.69 -19.41 -1.37
CA ALA A 58 6.31 -18.54 -2.48
C ALA A 58 5.20 -17.56 -2.08
N GLU A 59 4.13 -18.04 -1.43
CA GLU A 59 3.06 -17.20 -0.88
C GLU A 59 3.61 -16.18 0.13
N ARG A 60 4.47 -16.65 1.03
CA ARG A 60 5.07 -15.79 2.06
C ARG A 60 5.93 -14.68 1.46
N ARG A 61 6.74 -14.99 0.46
CA ARG A 61 7.54 -14.01 -0.30
C ARG A 61 6.64 -13.04 -1.06
N ALA A 62 5.59 -13.53 -1.70
CA ALA A 62 4.62 -12.68 -2.39
C ALA A 62 3.93 -11.72 -1.42
N LEU A 63 3.42 -12.21 -0.28
CA LEU A 63 2.79 -11.38 0.74
C LEU A 63 3.77 -10.34 1.31
N PHE A 64 5.02 -10.73 1.57
CA PHE A 64 6.05 -9.79 2.03
C PHE A 64 6.23 -8.61 1.07
N ILE A 65 6.38 -8.88 -0.23
CA ILE A 65 6.60 -7.83 -1.23
C ILE A 65 5.36 -6.93 -1.33
N ARG A 66 4.15 -7.51 -1.29
CA ARG A 66 2.88 -6.75 -1.25
C ARG A 66 2.83 -5.79 -0.06
N LEU A 67 3.13 -6.28 1.14
CA LEU A 67 3.15 -5.48 2.36
C LEU A 67 4.25 -4.42 2.31
N TRP A 68 5.43 -4.77 1.81
CA TRP A 68 6.56 -3.84 1.66
C TRP A 68 6.17 -2.64 0.81
N VAL A 69 5.71 -2.87 -0.44
CA VAL A 69 5.38 -1.76 -1.34
C VAL A 69 4.24 -0.90 -0.79
N LEU A 70 3.23 -1.50 -0.14
CA LEU A 70 2.14 -0.76 0.50
C LEU A 70 2.63 0.13 1.64
N LYS A 71 3.49 -0.42 2.51
CA LYS A 71 4.07 0.33 3.62
C LYS A 71 4.94 1.49 3.15
N GLU A 72 5.79 1.27 2.15
CA GLU A 72 6.64 2.31 1.57
C GLU A 72 5.80 3.40 0.89
N ALA A 73 4.81 3.01 0.08
CA ALA A 73 3.91 3.96 -0.57
C ALA A 73 3.17 4.83 0.46
N TYR A 74 2.68 4.22 1.54
CA TYR A 74 2.00 4.95 2.61
C TYR A 74 2.94 5.90 3.38
N LEU A 75 4.13 5.44 3.74
CA LEU A 75 5.13 6.27 4.43
C LEU A 75 5.64 7.43 3.56
N LYS A 76 5.73 7.22 2.25
CA LYS A 76 6.08 8.24 1.26
C LYS A 76 4.97 9.28 1.13
N ALA A 77 3.71 8.84 1.05
CA ALA A 77 2.57 9.76 1.01
C ALA A 77 2.56 10.67 2.25
N ARG A 78 2.75 10.08 3.43
CA ARG A 78 2.84 10.81 4.70
C ARG A 78 4.11 11.63 4.92
N GLY A 79 5.11 11.54 4.04
CA GLY A 79 6.39 12.24 4.18
C GLY A 79 7.25 11.83 5.40
N THR A 80 7.01 10.67 6.04
CA THR A 80 7.69 10.30 7.29
C THR A 80 8.91 9.39 7.15
N GLY A 81 9.11 8.76 5.98
CA GLY A 81 10.22 7.83 5.73
C GLY A 81 10.23 6.58 6.65
N ILE A 82 11.17 5.66 6.40
CA ILE A 82 11.29 4.37 7.12
C ILE A 82 11.99 4.51 8.49
N ALA A 83 12.78 5.58 8.67
CA ALA A 83 13.73 5.74 9.77
C ALA A 83 13.13 6.24 11.11
N GLY A 84 11.80 6.46 11.18
CA GLY A 84 11.14 6.79 12.45
C GLY A 84 11.23 5.65 13.48
N SER A 85 11.31 5.99 14.77
CA SER A 85 11.50 5.04 15.89
C SER A 85 10.48 3.88 15.95
N SER A 86 9.28 4.07 15.40
CA SER A 86 8.22 3.04 15.27
C SER A 86 7.93 2.61 13.81
N GLY A 87 8.53 3.29 12.83
CA GLY A 87 8.19 3.39 11.40
C GLY A 87 7.18 2.36 10.86
N LEU A 88 7.68 1.21 10.41
CA LEU A 88 6.90 0.16 9.76
C LEU A 88 6.09 -0.72 10.71
N ARG A 89 6.30 -0.63 12.03
CA ARG A 89 5.67 -1.49 13.05
C ARG A 89 4.39 -0.90 13.62
N SER A 90 4.22 0.41 13.56
CA SER A 90 3.13 1.09 14.29
C SER A 90 1.78 1.03 13.59
N PHE A 91 1.74 0.60 12.33
CA PHE A 91 0.51 0.40 11.56
C PHE A 91 0.58 -0.94 10.81
N ALA A 92 -0.58 -1.44 10.38
CA ALA A 92 -0.67 -2.73 9.69
C ALA A 92 -1.57 -2.65 8.46
N PHE A 93 -1.17 -3.32 7.39
CA PHE A 93 -2.04 -3.61 6.25
C PHE A 93 -2.62 -5.02 6.33
N GLY A 94 -3.90 -5.15 6.00
CA GLY A 94 -4.54 -6.42 5.67
C GLY A 94 -4.77 -6.53 4.17
N ILE A 95 -4.63 -7.73 3.61
CA ILE A 95 -4.96 -8.04 2.21
C ILE A 95 -5.85 -9.27 2.20
N GLU A 96 -7.06 -9.12 1.70
CA GLU A 96 -8.08 -10.17 1.68
C GLU A 96 -8.51 -10.46 0.24
N ASP A 97 -8.24 -11.66 -0.25
CA ASP A 97 -8.63 -12.06 -1.60
C ASP A 97 -10.17 -12.08 -1.74
N ARG A 98 -10.66 -11.62 -2.90
CA ARG A 98 -12.08 -11.64 -3.25
C ARG A 98 -12.27 -12.39 -4.56
N ALA A 99 -13.20 -13.35 -4.58
CA ALA A 99 -13.46 -14.12 -5.79
C ALA A 99 -13.95 -13.19 -6.93
N GLY A 100 -13.29 -13.27 -8.09
CA GLY A 100 -13.69 -12.52 -9.29
C GLY A 100 -13.46 -11.00 -9.23
N SER A 101 -12.73 -10.49 -8.24
CA SER A 101 -12.44 -9.06 -8.09
C SER A 101 -11.03 -8.83 -7.52
N PRO A 102 -10.47 -7.62 -7.63
CA PRO A 102 -9.25 -7.28 -6.90
C PRO A 102 -9.41 -7.53 -5.40
N ALA A 103 -8.32 -7.95 -4.75
CA ALA A 103 -8.30 -8.14 -3.30
C ALA A 103 -8.57 -6.81 -2.56
N HIS A 104 -9.07 -6.92 -1.33
CA HIS A 104 -9.33 -5.77 -0.49
C HIS A 104 -8.13 -5.43 0.38
N ILE A 105 -7.76 -4.15 0.42
CA ILE A 105 -6.73 -3.61 1.29
C ILE A 105 -7.38 -2.92 2.47
N SER A 106 -6.99 -3.28 3.69
CA SER A 106 -7.36 -2.56 4.90
C SER A 106 -6.13 -1.94 5.58
N LEU A 107 -6.28 -0.76 6.18
CA LEU A 107 -5.27 -0.13 7.02
C LEU A 107 -5.74 -0.16 8.48
N ARG A 108 -4.86 -0.60 9.37
CA ARG A 108 -4.94 -0.33 10.82
C ARG A 108 -3.91 0.75 11.13
N PRO A 109 -4.34 2.01 11.37
CA PRO A 109 -3.43 3.14 11.53
C PRO A 109 -2.66 3.06 12.86
N ASP A 110 -1.65 3.91 12.98
CA ASP A 110 -0.90 4.11 14.23
C ASP A 110 -1.78 4.88 15.22
N PRO A 111 -2.19 4.29 16.36
CA PRO A 111 -3.08 4.96 17.30
C PRO A 111 -2.43 6.18 17.95
N ALA A 112 -1.11 6.32 17.90
CA ALA A 112 -0.39 7.47 18.45
C ALA A 112 -0.26 8.64 17.46
N ARG A 113 -0.84 8.54 16.25
CA ARG A 113 -0.78 9.59 15.22
C ARG A 113 -2.17 9.91 14.67
N PRO A 114 -2.40 11.15 14.21
CA PRO A 114 -3.62 11.51 13.51
C PRO A 114 -3.85 10.59 12.32
N ASP A 115 -5.10 10.12 12.20
CA ASP A 115 -5.55 9.32 11.08
C ASP A 115 -6.01 10.22 9.93
N GLY A 116 -6.09 9.66 8.73
CA GLY A 116 -6.51 10.39 7.54
C GLY A 116 -7.30 9.50 6.59
N ASP A 117 -7.95 10.11 5.62
CA ASP A 117 -8.57 9.36 4.53
C ASP A 117 -7.48 8.93 3.55
N TRP A 118 -7.38 7.63 3.29
CA TRP A 118 -6.37 7.04 2.43
C TRP A 118 -6.98 6.08 1.43
N THR A 119 -6.52 6.14 0.19
CA THR A 119 -6.84 5.14 -0.83
C THR A 119 -5.57 4.45 -1.28
N PHE A 120 -5.64 3.13 -1.40
CA PHE A 120 -4.54 2.26 -1.75
C PHE A 120 -4.86 1.50 -3.03
N TRP A 121 -3.87 1.39 -3.90
CA TRP A 121 -3.89 0.47 -5.03
C TRP A 121 -2.61 -0.34 -5.05
N LEU A 122 -2.76 -1.65 -5.22
CA LEU A 122 -1.69 -2.57 -5.51
C LEU A 122 -1.80 -3.01 -6.96
N LEU A 123 -0.75 -2.79 -7.73
CA LEU A 123 -0.74 -2.88 -9.18
C LEU A 123 0.41 -3.77 -9.67
N GLU A 124 0.17 -4.48 -10.75
CA GLU A 124 1.22 -5.11 -11.57
C GLU A 124 1.28 -4.32 -12.89
N PRO A 125 2.14 -3.27 -12.98
CA PRO A 125 2.22 -2.44 -14.17
C PRO A 125 2.82 -3.19 -15.36
N TRP A 126 3.73 -4.13 -15.10
CA TRP A 126 4.20 -5.13 -16.05
C TRP A 126 4.63 -6.39 -15.30
N HIS A 127 4.77 -7.48 -16.05
CA HIS A 127 5.05 -8.80 -15.51
C HIS A 127 6.29 -8.78 -14.60
N GLY A 128 6.10 -9.21 -13.34
CA GLY A 128 7.18 -9.38 -12.37
C GLY A 128 7.62 -8.10 -11.66
N VAL A 129 6.89 -6.99 -11.82
CA VAL A 129 7.01 -5.79 -10.99
C VAL A 129 5.71 -5.57 -10.25
N LEU A 130 5.82 -5.35 -8.94
CA LEU A 130 4.72 -4.98 -8.08
C LEU A 130 4.87 -3.52 -7.70
N SER A 131 3.77 -2.76 -7.71
CA SER A 131 3.77 -1.37 -7.29
C SER A 131 2.59 -1.09 -6.38
N ALA A 132 2.79 -0.21 -5.41
CA ALA A 132 1.70 0.36 -4.63
C ALA A 132 1.64 1.87 -4.79
N LEU A 133 0.42 2.37 -4.91
CA LEU A 133 0.11 3.79 -4.86
C LEU A 133 -0.78 4.05 -3.64
N CYS A 134 -0.43 5.09 -2.89
CA CYS A 134 -1.21 5.62 -1.79
C CYS A 134 -1.53 7.08 -2.07
N MET A 135 -2.78 7.48 -1.85
CA MET A 135 -3.23 8.87 -1.99
C MET A 135 -4.13 9.26 -0.83
N SER A 136 -4.00 10.49 -0.35
CA SER A 136 -4.93 11.06 0.64
C SER A 136 -6.25 11.50 -0.02
N GLY A 137 -7.35 11.43 0.73
CA GLY A 137 -8.63 12.03 0.38
C GLY A 137 -9.66 11.06 -0.23
N GLY A 138 -10.84 11.60 -0.55
CA GLY A 138 -12.04 10.84 -0.90
C GLY A 138 -12.08 10.27 -2.31
N VAL A 139 -10.98 9.71 -2.76
CA VAL A 139 -10.81 9.17 -4.11
C VAL A 139 -11.52 7.81 -4.22
N SER A 140 -12.12 7.51 -5.38
CA SER A 140 -12.80 6.23 -5.60
C SER A 140 -11.79 5.10 -5.72
N GLU A 141 -11.98 4.04 -4.95
CA GLU A 141 -11.14 2.83 -5.00
C GLU A 141 -11.30 2.02 -6.31
N HIS A 142 -12.41 2.23 -7.05
CA HIS A 142 -12.84 1.40 -8.20
C HIS A 142 -11.97 1.53 -9.46
N GLY A 143 -10.93 2.36 -9.42
CA GLY A 143 -9.96 2.44 -10.49
C GLY A 143 -9.09 3.69 -10.41
N PRO A 144 -7.79 3.60 -10.72
CA PRO A 144 -6.97 4.78 -10.91
C PRO A 144 -7.55 5.73 -11.96
N GLU A 145 -8.15 5.20 -13.03
CA GLU A 145 -8.74 6.03 -14.09
C GLU A 145 -9.99 6.80 -13.63
N GLY A 146 -10.83 6.21 -12.77
CA GLY A 146 -11.97 6.88 -12.13
C GLY A 146 -11.57 7.87 -11.03
N ALA A 147 -10.32 7.77 -10.57
CA ALA A 147 -9.66 8.67 -9.65
C ALA A 147 -8.91 9.82 -10.33
N GLY A 148 -8.94 9.90 -11.67
CA GLY A 148 -8.13 10.85 -12.44
C GLY A 148 -6.63 10.51 -12.50
N LEU A 149 -6.23 9.34 -12.00
CA LEU A 149 -4.86 8.85 -12.07
C LEU A 149 -4.59 8.25 -13.45
N ARG A 150 -3.51 8.71 -14.08
CA ARG A 150 -2.96 8.09 -15.29
C ARG A 150 -1.61 7.46 -14.97
N LEU A 151 -1.49 6.16 -15.22
CA LEU A 151 -0.20 5.48 -15.19
C LEU A 151 0.44 5.51 -16.57
N TRP A 152 1.73 5.83 -16.61
CA TRP A 152 2.53 5.85 -17.82
C TRP A 152 3.76 4.99 -17.59
N ALA A 153 4.05 4.09 -18.54
CA ALA A 153 5.34 3.42 -18.62
C ALA A 153 6.23 4.20 -19.60
N MET A 154 7.43 4.56 -19.16
CA MET A 154 8.44 5.24 -19.98
C MET A 154 9.65 4.33 -20.12
N ASP A 155 10.32 4.37 -21.28
CA ASP A 155 11.67 3.81 -21.38
C ASP A 155 12.73 4.74 -20.75
N ALA A 156 13.98 4.30 -20.78
CA ALA A 156 15.11 5.06 -20.23
C ALA A 156 15.31 6.40 -20.96
N GLU A 157 14.83 6.50 -22.19
CA GLU A 157 14.86 7.68 -23.05
C GLU A 157 13.67 8.62 -22.81
N GLY A 158 12.74 8.26 -21.91
CA GLY A 158 11.56 9.04 -21.57
C GLY A 158 10.42 8.93 -22.59
N ALA A 159 10.54 8.07 -23.60
CA ALA A 159 9.47 7.82 -24.54
C ALA A 159 8.39 6.95 -23.90
N ARG A 160 7.15 7.35 -24.12
CA ARG A 160 5.97 6.61 -23.62
C ARG A 160 5.89 5.29 -24.36
N ARG A 161 6.00 4.18 -23.63
CA ARG A 161 5.68 2.86 -24.18
C ARG A 161 4.17 2.76 -24.36
N GLY A 162 3.73 2.00 -25.37
CA GLY A 162 2.31 1.75 -25.63
C GLY A 162 1.58 1.41 -24.32
N CYS A 163 0.59 2.22 -23.96
CA CYS A 163 -0.02 2.21 -22.64
C CYS A 163 -0.89 0.96 -22.50
N ARG A 164 -0.36 -0.11 -21.90
CA ARG A 164 -1.22 -1.16 -21.34
C ARG A 164 -1.65 -0.70 -19.95
N PRO A 165 -2.95 -0.75 -19.62
CA PRO A 165 -3.38 -0.45 -18.25
C PRO A 165 -2.71 -1.44 -17.29
N ALA A 166 -2.18 -0.92 -16.19
CA ALA A 166 -1.64 -1.75 -15.12
C ALA A 166 -2.72 -2.69 -14.59
N ARG A 167 -2.38 -3.95 -14.32
CA ARG A 167 -3.36 -4.86 -13.72
C ARG A 167 -3.54 -4.49 -12.25
N MET A 168 -4.77 -4.22 -11.84
CA MET A 168 -5.09 -4.05 -10.42
C MET A 168 -5.11 -5.40 -9.72
N ILE A 169 -4.31 -5.53 -8.66
CA ILE A 169 -4.23 -6.73 -7.81
C ILE A 169 -5.13 -6.57 -6.60
N ALA A 170 -5.07 -5.39 -5.96
CA ALA A 170 -5.84 -5.08 -4.78
C ALA A 170 -6.12 -3.59 -4.71
N CYS A 171 -7.19 -3.22 -4.02
CA CYS A 171 -7.50 -1.83 -3.70
C CYS A 171 -8.22 -1.75 -2.35
N GLY A 172 -8.22 -0.57 -1.77
CA GLY A 172 -9.04 -0.31 -0.59
C GLY A 172 -9.01 1.13 -0.17
N ARG A 173 -10.10 1.58 0.43
CA ARG A 173 -10.23 2.88 1.05
C ARG A 173 -10.29 2.75 2.56
N HIS A 174 -9.43 3.50 3.22
CA HIS A 174 -9.47 3.76 4.65
C HIS A 174 -10.07 5.15 4.87
N THR A 175 -11.09 5.24 5.71
CA THR A 175 -11.66 6.52 6.14
C THR A 175 -11.29 6.72 7.60
N ALA A 176 -10.79 7.91 7.94
CA ALA A 176 -10.52 8.24 9.33
C ALA A 176 -11.79 8.04 10.16
N GLN A 177 -11.66 7.37 11.31
CA GLN A 177 -12.79 7.31 12.23
C GLN A 177 -13.04 8.73 12.78
N PRO A 178 -14.29 9.21 12.80
CA PRO A 178 -14.60 10.49 13.41
C PRO A 178 -14.24 10.43 14.90
N SER A 179 -13.45 11.39 15.37
CA SER A 179 -13.14 11.56 16.78
C SER A 179 -14.40 12.02 17.52
N TRP A 180 -15.25 11.10 17.96
CA TRP A 180 -16.33 11.44 18.88
C TRP A 180 -15.76 11.56 20.31
N GLU A 181 -14.97 12.59 20.60
CA GLU A 181 -14.73 12.98 22.00
C GLU A 181 -14.90 14.49 22.13
N ASP A 182 -16.16 14.87 22.34
CA ASP A 182 -16.57 15.93 23.26
C ASP A 182 -18.07 15.73 23.54
N GLY A 183 -18.40 15.12 24.69
CA GLY A 183 -19.79 14.94 25.14
C GLY A 183 -20.44 16.24 25.62
N PRO A 184 -21.71 16.17 26.08
CA PRO A 184 -21.93 16.71 27.41
C PRO A 184 -22.72 15.76 28.33
N THR A 185 -22.11 15.58 29.51
CA THR A 185 -22.70 15.77 30.83
C THR A 185 -23.93 14.94 31.22
N GLN A 186 -23.70 14.14 32.28
CA GLN A 186 -24.71 13.62 33.20
C GLN A 186 -25.94 14.52 33.32
N ALA A 187 -27.09 14.05 32.85
CA ALA A 187 -28.37 14.45 33.40
C ALA A 187 -28.69 13.50 34.56
N ARG A 188 -28.60 14.07 35.74
CA ARG A 188 -28.94 13.50 37.04
C ARG A 188 -30.33 12.85 37.03
N SER A 189 -30.43 11.81 37.86
CA SER A 189 -31.64 11.32 38.51
C SER A 189 -32.75 12.37 38.69
N ARG A 190 -33.98 11.98 38.36
CA ARG A 190 -35.22 12.32 39.09
C ARG A 190 -36.38 11.41 38.64
N LEU A 191 -36.88 10.67 39.64
CA LEU A 191 -38.17 9.96 39.79
C LEU A 191 -38.48 8.80 38.86
#